data_AF-A0A2V7YZK0-F1
#
_entry.id   AF-A0A2V7YZK0-F1
#
_cell.length_a   1.000
_cell.length_b   1.000
_cell.length_c   1.000
_cell.angle_alpha   90.00
_cell.angle_beta   90.00
_cell.angle_gamma   90.00
#
_symmetry.space_group_name_H-M   'P 1'
#
loop_
_entity.id
_entity.type
_entity.pdbx_description
1 polymer ?
#
loop_
_entity_poly.entity_id
_entity_poly.type
_entity_poly.pdbx_seq_one_letter_code
_entity_poly.pdbx_strand_id
1 'polypeptide(L)'
;MVSPGMRADDRYAASCRGALESRQRDVMSFVDNGMSGMSARLEKTLIRLPGGHYLLGLGPYNAGLVRLDFEELLIGREVPEFIGVGMPVSGFRVSSPDAFLNTEVSRLHAKLVRRVATDGPHYLLVDMRSTCGTYLNGDPVPQPDDLGGVSEEDCARPLTSGDFFSLGPSAVNLFLFFRK
;
A
#
# COMPACT_ATOMS: atom_id res chain seq x y z
N MET A 1 6.14 -4.60 -51.61
CA MET A 1 5.36 -5.19 -50.50
C MET A 1 5.88 -4.58 -49.21
N VAL A 2 5.13 -3.66 -48.62
CA VAL A 2 5.50 -2.95 -47.38
C VAL A 2 4.66 -3.57 -46.27
N SER A 3 5.30 -4.18 -45.27
CA SER A 3 4.61 -4.68 -44.08
C SER A 3 3.91 -3.52 -43.37
N PRO A 4 2.63 -3.64 -42.99
CA PRO A 4 1.92 -2.55 -42.35
C PRO A 4 2.49 -2.35 -40.93
N GLY A 5 3.09 -1.19 -40.72
CA GLY A 5 3.62 -0.78 -39.41
C GLY A 5 2.49 -0.71 -38.39
N MET A 6 2.56 -1.58 -37.37
CA MET A 6 1.73 -1.53 -36.17
C MET A 6 1.73 -0.11 -35.61
N ARG A 7 0.55 0.50 -35.45
CA ARG A 7 0.43 1.90 -34.99
C ARG A 7 0.86 1.99 -33.53
N ALA A 8 1.37 3.14 -33.10
CA ALA A 8 1.84 3.34 -31.73
C ALA A 8 0.77 3.02 -30.67
N ASP A 9 -0.51 3.24 -31.00
CA ASP A 9 -1.67 2.89 -30.18
C ASP A 9 -1.81 1.38 -29.95
N ASP A 10 -1.47 0.54 -30.95
CA ASP A 10 -1.54 -0.92 -30.85
C ASP A 10 -0.48 -1.46 -29.88
N ARG A 11 0.70 -0.81 -29.83
CA ARG A 11 1.77 -1.16 -28.88
C ARG A 11 1.42 -0.80 -27.45
N TYR A 12 0.78 0.35 -27.25
CA TYR A 12 0.32 0.77 -25.94
C TYR A 12 -0.79 -0.15 -25.41
N ALA A 13 -1.78 -0.45 -26.25
CA ALA A 13 -2.85 -1.37 -25.91
C ALA A 13 -2.34 -2.80 -25.62
N ALA A 14 -1.35 -3.29 -26.36
CA ALA A 14 -0.72 -4.58 -26.10
C ALA A 14 0.04 -4.61 -24.76
N SER A 15 0.78 -3.53 -24.45
CA SER A 15 1.48 -3.38 -23.17
C SER A 15 0.50 -3.34 -21.98
N CYS A 16 -0.57 -2.55 -22.08
CA CYS A 16 -1.62 -2.49 -21.06
C CYS A 16 -2.30 -3.84 -20.85
N ARG A 17 -2.56 -4.59 -21.92
CA ARG A 17 -3.15 -5.94 -21.85
C ARG A 17 -2.21 -6.92 -21.17
N GLY A 18 -0.93 -6.92 -21.52
CA GLY A 18 0.08 -7.76 -20.85
C GLY A 18 0.24 -7.41 -19.36
N ALA A 19 0.16 -6.13 -19.01
CA ALA A 19 0.19 -5.67 -17.63
C ALA A 19 -1.03 -6.12 -16.82
N LEU A 20 -2.22 -6.08 -17.41
CA LEU A 20 -3.46 -6.56 -16.80
C LEU A 20 -3.45 -8.08 -16.62
N GLU A 21 -3.03 -8.83 -17.64
CA GLU A 21 -2.93 -10.29 -17.58
C GLU A 21 -1.90 -10.74 -16.54
N SER A 22 -0.78 -10.03 -16.40
CA SER A 22 0.20 -10.33 -15.35
C SER A 22 -0.35 -10.06 -13.95
N ARG A 23 -1.05 -8.93 -13.75
CA ARG A 23 -1.75 -8.65 -12.49
C ARG A 23 -2.74 -9.74 -12.13
N GLN A 24 -3.56 -10.18 -13.09
CA GLN A 24 -4.52 -11.26 -12.87
C GLN A 24 -3.82 -12.55 -12.44
N ARG A 25 -2.69 -12.89 -13.07
CA ARG A 25 -1.87 -14.04 -12.66
C ARG A 25 -1.30 -13.90 -11.25
N ASP A 26 -0.79 -12.72 -10.88
CA ASP A 26 -0.23 -12.49 -9.54
C ASP A 26 -1.32 -12.60 -8.45
N VAL A 27 -2.51 -12.04 -8.71
CA VAL A 27 -3.67 -12.13 -7.81
C VAL A 27 -4.16 -13.58 -7.69
N MET A 28 -4.32 -14.28 -8.82
CA MET A 28 -4.74 -15.69 -8.80
C MET A 28 -3.73 -16.57 -8.07
N SER A 29 -2.43 -16.37 -8.31
CA SER A 29 -1.36 -17.09 -7.60
C SER A 29 -1.38 -16.84 -6.08
N PHE A 30 -1.68 -15.61 -5.66
CA PHE A 30 -1.84 -15.27 -4.25
C PHE A 30 -3.07 -15.95 -3.62
N VAL A 31 -4.21 -15.96 -4.33
CA VAL A 31 -5.43 -16.62 -3.86
C VAL A 31 -5.22 -18.13 -3.76
N ASP A 32 -4.63 -18.74 -4.79
CA ASP A 32 -4.49 -20.19 -4.91
C ASP A 32 -3.42 -20.77 -3.95
N ASN A 33 -2.29 -20.09 -3.78
CA ASN A 33 -1.14 -20.61 -3.03
C ASN A 33 -0.87 -19.86 -1.71
N GLY A 34 -1.27 -18.59 -1.63
CA GLY A 34 -0.95 -17.72 -0.50
C GLY A 34 -1.83 -18.02 0.71
N MET A 35 -3.14 -18.14 0.57
CA MET A 35 -4.05 -18.16 1.72
C MET A 35 -3.87 -19.39 2.64
N SER A 36 -3.66 -20.57 2.09
CA SER A 36 -3.58 -21.83 2.86
C SER A 36 -2.18 -22.07 3.47
N GLY A 37 -1.11 -21.77 2.73
CA GLY A 37 0.28 -21.92 3.21
C GLY A 37 0.73 -20.79 4.14
N MET A 38 0.17 -19.58 3.98
CA MET A 38 0.52 -18.44 4.80
C MET A 38 -0.08 -18.55 6.20
N SER A 39 -1.30 -19.08 6.40
CA SER A 39 -1.93 -19.23 7.72
C SER A 39 -1.01 -19.86 8.77
N ALA A 40 -0.45 -21.05 8.49
CA ALA A 40 0.36 -21.78 9.47
C ALA A 40 1.74 -21.15 9.75
N ARG A 41 2.35 -20.46 8.76
CA ARG A 41 3.62 -19.74 8.94
C ARG A 41 3.41 -18.39 9.62
N LEU A 42 2.32 -17.71 9.29
CA LEU A 42 1.93 -16.45 9.87
C LEU A 42 1.59 -16.65 11.35
N GLU A 43 0.77 -17.66 11.69
CA GLU A 43 0.47 -18.03 13.09
C GLU A 43 1.73 -18.26 13.93
N LYS A 44 2.68 -19.07 13.44
CA LYS A 44 3.94 -19.32 14.16
C LYS A 44 4.79 -18.07 14.33
N THR A 45 4.78 -17.17 13.33
CA THR A 45 5.50 -15.90 13.40
C THR A 45 4.82 -14.95 14.40
N LEU A 46 3.49 -14.78 14.30
CA LEU A 46 2.67 -13.93 15.16
C LEU A 46 2.79 -14.33 16.64
N ILE A 47 2.84 -15.63 16.94
CA ILE A 47 3.02 -16.14 18.31
C ILE A 47 4.34 -15.69 18.94
N ARG A 48 5.40 -15.52 18.13
CA ARG A 48 6.75 -15.17 18.60
C ARG A 48 7.02 -13.67 18.63
N LEU A 49 6.10 -12.85 18.13
CA LEU A 49 6.29 -11.40 18.14
C LEU A 49 6.23 -10.87 19.57
N PRO A 50 7.13 -9.94 19.95
CA PRO A 50 6.99 -9.23 21.20
C PRO A 50 5.70 -8.39 21.20
N GLY A 51 5.27 -7.97 22.39
CA GLY A 51 4.11 -7.08 22.52
C GLY A 51 4.34 -5.77 21.75
N GLY A 52 3.32 -5.32 21.02
CA GLY A 52 3.42 -4.12 20.20
C GLY A 52 2.34 -3.98 19.15
N HIS A 53 2.50 -2.95 18.31
CA HIS A 53 1.64 -2.68 17.15
C HIS A 53 2.41 -2.96 15.87
N TYR A 54 1.71 -3.52 14.90
CA TYR A 54 2.32 -4.05 13.70
C TYR A 54 1.47 -3.74 12.47
N LEU A 55 2.16 -3.58 11.36
CA LEU A 55 1.59 -3.52 10.02
C LEU A 55 2.09 -4.71 9.22
N LEU A 56 1.17 -5.51 8.71
CA LEU A 56 1.44 -6.66 7.84
C LEU A 56 0.90 -6.36 6.45
N GLY A 57 1.78 -6.28 5.46
CA GLY A 57 1.35 -6.22 4.07
C GLY A 57 1.05 -7.62 3.52
N LEU A 58 -0.10 -7.72 2.87
CA LEU A 58 -0.74 -8.98 2.44
C LEU A 58 -0.83 -9.10 0.92
N GLY A 59 -0.45 -8.08 0.17
CA GLY A 59 -0.46 -8.09 -1.28
C GLY A 59 0.83 -8.62 -1.91
N PRO A 60 0.82 -8.94 -3.21
CA PRO A 60 1.98 -9.46 -3.93
C PRO A 60 3.16 -8.48 -3.99
N TYR A 61 2.91 -7.18 -3.80
CA TYR A 61 3.89 -6.10 -3.95
C TYR A 61 4.26 -5.40 -2.64
N ASN A 62 3.59 -5.75 -1.54
CA ASN A 62 3.81 -5.14 -0.23
C ASN A 62 4.00 -6.21 0.85
N ALA A 63 4.40 -7.43 0.50
CA ALA A 63 4.62 -8.50 1.46
C ALA A 63 5.71 -8.12 2.48
N GLY A 64 5.35 -8.06 3.76
CA GLY A 64 6.29 -7.71 4.83
C GLY A 64 5.59 -7.40 6.15
N LEU A 65 6.36 -7.47 7.25
CA LEU A 65 5.89 -7.15 8.60
C LEU A 65 6.75 -6.02 9.17
N VAL A 66 6.12 -4.97 9.65
CA VAL A 66 6.77 -3.82 10.29
C VAL A 66 6.19 -3.58 11.67
N ARG A 67 7.05 -3.42 12.67
CA ARG A 67 6.66 -2.94 14.01
C ARG A 67 6.52 -1.42 13.96
N LEU A 68 5.46 -0.89 14.55
CA LEU A 68 5.13 0.53 14.53
C LEU A 68 5.62 1.25 15.80
N ASP A 69 6.94 1.36 15.98
CA ASP A 69 7.57 2.00 17.14
C ASP A 69 8.11 3.42 16.88
N PHE A 70 7.90 3.94 15.68
CA PHE A 70 8.20 5.32 15.26
C PHE A 70 6.96 6.22 15.30
N GLU A 71 7.16 7.53 15.19
CA GLU A 71 6.09 8.54 15.19
C GLU A 71 5.31 8.55 13.87
N GLU A 72 6.01 8.36 12.74
CA GLU A 72 5.40 8.39 11.41
C GLU A 72 5.96 7.28 10.51
N LEU A 73 5.08 6.64 9.74
CA LEU A 73 5.43 5.75 8.64
C LEU A 73 4.86 6.28 7.34
N LEU A 74 5.72 6.55 6.37
CA LEU A 74 5.30 6.86 5.02
C LEU A 74 5.10 5.56 4.22
N ILE A 75 4.02 5.49 3.45
CA ILE A 75 3.69 4.35 2.61
C ILE A 75 3.50 4.83 1.18
N GLY A 76 4.19 4.15 0.26
CA GLY A 76 4.12 4.48 -1.16
C GLY A 76 5.00 3.56 -1.99
N ARG A 77 4.97 3.76 -3.31
CA ARG A 77 5.86 3.05 -4.22
C ARG A 77 7.23 3.70 -4.26
N GLU A 78 8.23 2.89 -4.59
CA GLU A 78 9.60 3.35 -4.75
C GLU A 78 9.72 4.45 -5.84
N VAL A 79 10.62 5.40 -5.57
CA VAL A 79 11.03 6.42 -6.53
C VAL A 79 12.36 5.96 -7.13
N PRO A 80 12.53 5.94 -8.47
CA PRO A 80 13.84 5.70 -9.06
C PRO A 80 14.87 6.69 -8.50
N GLU A 81 16.06 6.20 -8.15
CA GLU A 81 17.12 6.93 -7.43
C GLU A 81 17.54 8.28 -8.06
N PHE A 82 17.17 8.54 -9.32
CA PHE A 82 17.49 9.77 -10.05
C PHE A 82 16.53 10.94 -9.82
N ILE A 83 15.51 10.80 -8.95
CA ILE A 83 14.56 11.89 -8.65
C ILE A 83 14.64 12.26 -7.16
N GLY A 84 15.55 13.19 -6.84
CA GLY A 84 15.41 14.08 -5.69
C GLY A 84 16.20 13.71 -4.43
N VAL A 85 17.30 14.43 -4.22
CA VAL A 85 17.98 14.56 -2.92
C VAL A 85 17.01 15.24 -1.94
N GLY A 86 16.70 14.61 -0.80
CA GLY A 86 15.98 15.24 0.31
C GLY A 86 14.62 14.64 0.71
N MET A 87 14.19 13.51 0.13
CA MET A 87 12.98 12.83 0.62
C MET A 87 13.29 12.03 1.90
N PRO A 88 12.53 12.17 3.01
CA PRO A 88 12.76 11.41 4.23
C PRO A 88 12.51 9.93 3.98
N VAL A 89 13.57 9.12 4.05
CA VAL A 89 13.54 7.70 3.74
C VAL A 89 13.38 6.87 5.01
N SER A 90 12.17 6.85 5.57
CA SER A 90 11.71 5.77 6.45
C SER A 90 10.28 5.41 6.06
N GLY A 91 10.12 4.42 5.18
CA GLY A 91 8.81 4.08 4.65
C GLY A 91 8.67 2.61 4.28
N PHE A 92 7.45 2.09 4.40
CA PHE A 92 7.09 0.77 3.90
C PHE A 92 6.97 0.87 2.37
N ARG A 93 7.90 0.25 1.65
CA ARG A 93 7.95 0.34 0.18
C ARG A 93 7.11 -0.75 -0.46
N VAL A 94 6.29 -0.36 -1.43
CA VAL A 94 5.62 -1.27 -2.34
C VAL A 94 6.51 -1.48 -3.56
N SER A 95 6.93 -2.73 -3.83
CA SER A 95 7.74 -3.09 -4.99
C SER A 95 6.90 -3.05 -6.27
N SER A 96 7.17 -2.09 -7.15
CA SER A 96 6.59 -2.06 -8.49
C SER A 96 7.68 -2.51 -9.46
N PRO A 97 7.52 -3.61 -10.21
CA PRO A 97 8.45 -3.89 -11.29
C PRO A 97 8.31 -2.78 -12.35
N ASP A 98 9.42 -2.18 -12.78
CA ASP A 98 9.43 -1.06 -13.75
C ASP A 98 8.71 -1.38 -15.08
N ALA A 99 8.53 -2.66 -15.39
CA ALA A 99 7.80 -3.15 -16.56
C ALA A 99 6.27 -3.00 -16.44
N PHE A 100 5.75 -2.74 -15.23
CA PHE A 100 4.33 -2.62 -14.97
C PHE A 100 3.99 -1.18 -14.54
N LEU A 101 3.34 -0.44 -15.44
CA LEU A 101 2.82 0.93 -15.29
C LEU A 101 1.65 1.05 -14.29
N ASN A 102 1.64 0.18 -13.29
CA ASN A 102 0.53 -0.10 -12.41
C ASN A 102 0.52 0.88 -11.23
N THR A 103 0.43 2.17 -11.53
CA THR A 103 0.53 3.26 -10.54
C THR A 103 -0.78 3.49 -9.79
N GLU A 104 -1.38 2.44 -9.22
CA GLU A 104 -2.44 2.64 -8.21
C GLU A 104 -1.83 3.19 -6.92
N VAL A 105 -0.57 2.85 -6.65
CA VAL A 105 0.18 3.39 -5.52
C VAL A 105 0.95 4.64 -5.95
N SER A 106 0.79 5.72 -5.20
CA SER A 106 1.50 6.97 -5.39
C SER A 106 2.87 6.87 -4.71
N ARG A 107 3.85 7.69 -5.12
CA ARG A 107 5.18 7.69 -4.48
C ARG A 107 5.11 8.01 -2.99
N LEU A 108 4.24 8.97 -2.67
CA LEU A 108 3.72 9.23 -1.34
C LEU A 108 2.22 9.00 -1.45
N HIS A 109 1.71 7.94 -0.84
CA HIS A 109 0.30 7.53 -1.00
C HIS A 109 -0.48 7.67 0.30
N ALA A 110 0.05 7.13 1.39
CA ALA A 110 -0.56 7.22 2.70
C ALA A 110 0.52 7.36 3.76
N LYS A 111 0.12 7.76 4.98
CA LYS A 111 0.97 7.70 6.15
C LYS A 111 0.23 7.16 7.36
N LEU A 112 0.98 6.50 8.25
CA LEU A 112 0.53 6.18 9.59
C LEU A 112 1.18 7.15 10.58
N VAL A 113 0.37 7.78 11.42
CA VAL A 113 0.83 8.67 12.49
C VAL A 113 0.53 8.00 13.82
N ARG A 114 1.56 7.86 14.66
CA ARG A 114 1.46 7.37 16.03
C ARG A 114 1.27 8.56 16.97
N ARG A 115 0.19 8.56 17.74
CA ARG A 115 -0.07 9.53 18.81
C ARG A 115 0.00 8.82 20.15
N VAL A 116 0.80 9.33 21.09
CA VAL A 116 0.88 8.77 22.45
C VAL A 116 -0.11 9.50 23.34
N ALA A 117 -1.09 8.77 23.87
CA ALA A 117 -2.05 9.27 24.86
C ALA A 117 -1.90 8.52 26.19
N THR A 118 -2.67 8.92 27.20
CA THR A 118 -2.61 8.36 28.57
C THR A 118 -3.02 6.89 28.64
N ASP A 119 -3.82 6.40 27.71
CA ASP A 119 -4.29 5.01 27.58
C ASP A 119 -3.42 4.14 26.65
N GLY A 120 -2.41 4.73 26.01
CA GLY A 120 -1.47 4.05 25.13
C GLY A 120 -1.27 4.74 23.78
N PRO A 121 -0.52 4.11 22.85
CA PRO A 121 -0.37 4.65 21.51
C PRO A 121 -1.61 4.38 20.65
N HIS A 122 -2.06 5.42 19.97
CA HIS A 122 -3.10 5.38 18.93
C HIS A 122 -2.46 5.58 17.57
N TYR A 123 -3.04 4.96 16.55
CA TYR A 123 -2.54 5.04 15.18
C TYR A 123 -3.61 5.63 14.28
N LEU A 124 -3.21 6.57 13.45
CA LEU A 124 -4.05 7.28 12.50
C LEU A 124 -3.55 7.00 11.09
N LEU A 125 -4.45 6.61 10.20
CA LEU A 125 -4.20 6.49 8.76
C LEU A 125 -4.64 7.77 8.06
N VAL A 126 -3.76 8.32 7.23
CA VAL A 126 -4.01 9.53 6.44
C VAL A 126 -3.67 9.23 4.98
N ASP A 127 -4.59 9.54 4.07
CA ASP A 127 -4.29 9.55 2.64
C ASP A 127 -3.52 10.83 2.28
N MET A 128 -2.38 10.67 1.61
CA MET A 128 -1.47 11.78 1.27
C MET A 128 -1.77 12.35 -0.12
N ARG A 129 -3.05 12.58 -0.42
CA ARG A 129 -3.54 13.00 -1.75
C ARG A 129 -3.15 12.03 -2.85
N SER A 130 -3.34 10.75 -2.56
CA SER A 130 -3.04 9.70 -3.51
C SER A 130 -3.93 9.79 -4.74
N THR A 131 -3.45 9.31 -5.88
CA THR A 131 -4.20 9.38 -7.14
C THR A 131 -5.39 8.44 -7.17
N CYS A 132 -5.29 7.30 -6.48
CA CYS A 132 -6.31 6.24 -6.51
C CYS A 132 -7.07 6.07 -5.18
N GLY A 133 -6.75 6.88 -4.17
CA GLY A 133 -7.35 6.83 -2.85
C GLY A 133 -6.82 5.70 -1.97
N THR A 134 -6.93 5.92 -0.67
CA THR A 134 -6.72 4.91 0.38
C THR A 134 -8.08 4.46 0.91
N TYR A 135 -8.25 3.16 1.17
CA TYR A 135 -9.50 2.59 1.64
C TYR A 135 -9.26 1.85 2.95
N LEU A 136 -10.05 2.14 3.99
CA LEU A 136 -10.02 1.48 5.29
C LEU A 136 -11.28 0.62 5.41
N ASN A 137 -11.10 -0.70 5.58
CA ASN A 137 -12.18 -1.69 5.63
C ASN A 137 -13.17 -1.60 4.45
N GLY A 138 -12.67 -1.15 3.28
CA GLY A 138 -13.46 -0.94 2.06
C GLY A 138 -14.00 0.47 1.87
N ASP A 139 -14.00 1.30 2.92
CA ASP A 139 -14.49 2.68 2.84
C ASP A 139 -13.36 3.67 2.49
N PRO A 140 -13.59 4.65 1.61
CA PRO A 140 -12.56 5.61 1.23
C PRO A 140 -12.19 6.52 2.42
N VAL A 141 -10.88 6.70 2.62
CA VAL A 141 -10.31 7.67 3.55
C VAL A 141 -10.33 9.06 2.89
N PRO A 142 -10.85 10.11 3.55
CA PRO A 142 -10.81 11.46 3.01
C PRO A 142 -9.38 11.94 2.75
N GLN A 143 -9.22 12.79 1.73
CA GLN A 143 -7.93 13.40 1.40
C GLN A 143 -7.88 14.83 1.95
N PRO A 144 -6.75 15.25 2.56
CA PRO A 144 -6.56 16.64 2.98
C PRO A 144 -6.63 17.58 1.77
N ASP A 145 -7.24 18.75 1.91
CA ASP A 145 -7.31 19.79 0.87
C ASP A 145 -6.90 21.15 1.44
N ASP A 146 -5.74 21.64 1.01
CA ASP A 146 -5.19 22.94 1.45
C ASP A 146 -6.07 24.11 1.03
N LEU A 147 -6.79 23.98 -0.10
CA LEU A 147 -7.68 25.02 -0.61
C LEU A 147 -9.03 25.00 0.11
N GLY A 148 -9.48 23.81 0.52
CA GLY A 148 -10.69 23.59 1.31
C GLY A 148 -10.53 23.85 2.81
N GLY A 149 -9.29 24.07 3.28
CA GLY A 149 -8.98 24.25 4.70
C GLY A 149 -9.13 22.99 5.55
N VAL A 150 -9.18 21.81 4.91
CA VAL A 150 -9.31 20.52 5.61
C VAL A 150 -7.91 20.02 5.96
N SER A 151 -7.62 19.94 7.26
CA SER A 151 -6.31 19.52 7.74
C SER A 151 -6.11 18.01 7.64
N GLU A 152 -4.85 17.55 7.72
CA GLU A 152 -4.55 16.12 7.80
C GLU A 152 -5.23 15.44 9.00
N GLU A 153 -5.41 16.16 10.11
CA GLU A 153 -6.05 15.63 11.31
C GLU A 153 -7.55 15.39 11.10
N ASP A 154 -8.22 16.23 10.31
CA ASP A 154 -9.64 16.08 9.97
C ASP A 154 -9.89 14.90 9.02
N CYS A 155 -8.90 14.60 8.17
CA CYS A 155 -8.95 13.49 7.22
C CYS A 155 -8.46 12.16 7.81
N ALA A 156 -7.82 12.20 8.97
CA ALA A 156 -7.29 11.02 9.63
C ALA A 156 -8.41 10.02 9.97
N ARG A 157 -8.07 8.74 9.87
CA ARG A 157 -8.93 7.63 10.31
C ARG A 157 -8.21 6.81 11.36
N PRO A 158 -8.82 6.58 12.54
CA PRO A 158 -8.20 5.77 13.58
C PRO A 158 -8.11 4.32 13.13
N LEU A 159 -6.99 3.68 13.46
CA LEU A 159 -6.80 2.25 13.26
C LEU A 159 -7.02 1.48 14.55
N THR A 160 -7.78 0.41 14.43
CA THR A 160 -8.07 -0.57 15.47
C THR A 160 -7.50 -1.93 15.07
N SER A 161 -7.04 -2.69 16.05
CA SER A 161 -6.43 -3.99 15.78
C SER A 161 -7.41 -4.90 15.05
N GLY A 162 -7.02 -5.40 13.87
CA GLY A 162 -7.86 -6.18 12.97
C GLY A 162 -8.29 -5.42 11.71
N ASP A 163 -8.06 -4.12 11.65
CA ASP A 163 -8.40 -3.31 10.48
C ASP A 163 -7.54 -3.64 9.27
N PHE A 164 -8.19 -3.65 8.11
CA PHE A 164 -7.56 -3.78 6.81
C PHE A 164 -7.58 -2.45 6.08
N PHE A 165 -6.49 -2.08 5.40
CA PHE A 165 -6.54 -0.96 4.47
C PHE A 165 -5.81 -1.27 3.16
N SER A 166 -6.27 -0.67 2.07
CA SER A 166 -5.66 -0.82 0.75
C SER A 166 -5.24 0.52 0.15
N LEU A 167 -4.14 0.47 -0.61
CA LEU A 167 -3.69 1.58 -1.45
C LEU A 167 -4.27 1.37 -2.86
N GLY A 168 -5.29 2.16 -3.19
CA GLY A 168 -6.10 1.98 -4.38
C GLY A 168 -7.28 1.01 -4.21
N PRO A 169 -8.22 1.03 -5.17
CA PRO A 169 -9.48 0.31 -5.09
C PRO A 169 -9.38 -1.19 -5.43
N SER A 170 -8.26 -1.64 -6.00
CA SER A 170 -8.11 -3.05 -6.41
C SER A 170 -7.89 -4.02 -5.25
N ALA A 171 -7.63 -3.50 -4.04
CA ALA A 171 -7.21 -4.27 -2.87
C ALA A 171 -5.93 -5.11 -3.08
N VAL A 172 -5.18 -4.88 -4.16
CA VAL A 172 -3.92 -5.61 -4.43
C VAL A 172 -2.83 -5.19 -3.44
N ASN A 173 -2.81 -3.93 -2.99
CA ASN A 173 -1.84 -3.44 -2.00
C ASN A 173 -2.50 -3.38 -0.61
N LEU A 174 -2.89 -4.55 -0.11
CA LEU A 174 -3.64 -4.71 1.15
C LEU A 174 -2.70 -4.79 2.35
N PHE A 175 -3.09 -4.18 3.45
CA PHE A 175 -2.40 -4.22 4.73
C PHE A 175 -3.37 -4.61 5.85
N LEU A 176 -2.85 -5.28 6.87
CA LEU A 176 -3.51 -5.57 8.14
C LEU A 176 -2.78 -4.84 9.25
N PHE A 177 -3.50 -4.05 10.03
CA PHE A 177 -3.02 -3.46 11.27
C PHE A 177 -3.44 -4.34 12.45
N PHE A 178 -2.50 -4.66 13.34
CA PHE A 178 -2.84 -5.45 14.54
C PHE A 178 -1.96 -5.12 15.75
N ARG A 179 -2.53 -5.34 16.93
CA ARG A 179 -1.86 -5.27 18.23
C ARG A 179 -1.64 -6.70 18.74
N LYS A 180 -0.42 -7.00 19.18
CA LYS A 180 -0.01 -8.31 19.71
C LYS A 180 0.04 -8.34 21.23
#